data_AF-A0A146LAX1-F1
#
_entry.id   AF-A0A146LAX1-F1
#
_cell.length_a   1.000
_cell.length_b   1.000
_cell.length_c   1.000
_cell.angle_alpha   90.00
_cell.angle_beta   90.00
_cell.angle_gamma   90.00
#
_symmetry.space_group_name_H-M   'P 1'
#
loop_
_entity.id
_entity.type
_entity.pdbx_description
1 polymer ?
#
loop_
_entity_poly.entity_id
_entity_poly.type
_entity_poly.pdbx_seq_one_letter_code
_entity_poly.pdbx_strand_id
1 'polypeptide(L)'
;MKLALVGLAIVAMAHAGSYRILDMERIINDVNNAHTTWTAGHNFAADTPYNYFTGLMGAKLDSNGSPNRISYSGSELPEEFDARKKWPECPTISHLLDQGTCGSCWAVAGASAFSDRVCIASNGTFTTPLSAEELLTCC
;
A
#
# COMPACT_ATOMS: atom_id res chain seq x y z
N MET A 1 9.49 -10.62 56.75
CA MET A 1 10.50 -10.54 55.66
C MET A 1 10.13 -11.29 54.37
N LYS A 2 9.12 -12.19 54.35
CA LYS A 2 8.69 -12.90 53.12
C LYS A 2 7.63 -12.17 52.26
N LEU A 3 6.87 -11.25 52.84
CA LEU A 3 5.81 -10.50 52.13
C LEU A 3 6.32 -9.38 51.20
N ALA A 4 7.47 -8.77 51.51
CA ALA A 4 8.05 -7.71 50.69
C ALA A 4 8.61 -8.22 49.33
N LEU A 5 9.05 -9.48 49.30
CA LEU A 5 9.60 -10.12 48.10
C LEU A 5 8.52 -10.44 47.05
N VAL A 6 7.30 -10.76 47.49
CA VAL A 6 6.17 -11.03 46.57
C VAL A 6 5.65 -9.74 45.94
N GLY A 7 5.63 -8.63 46.70
CA GLY A 7 5.23 -7.32 46.18
C GLY A 7 6.17 -6.78 45.10
N LEU A 8 7.49 -6.99 45.25
CA LEU A 8 8.47 -6.56 44.25
C LEU A 8 8.37 -7.35 42.92
N ALA A 9 8.02 -8.64 42.98
CA ALA A 9 7.86 -9.47 41.79
C ALA A 9 6.65 -9.04 40.95
N ILE A 10 5.56 -8.58 41.58
CA ILE A 10 4.36 -8.10 40.87
C ILE A 10 4.62 -6.73 40.20
N VAL A 11 5.41 -5.85 40.83
CA VAL A 11 5.76 -4.53 40.25
C VAL A 11 6.73 -4.65 39.06
N ALA A 12 7.64 -5.64 39.09
CA ALA A 12 8.55 -5.91 37.98
C ALA A 12 7.83 -6.41 36.72
N MET A 13 6.75 -7.19 36.88
CA MET A 13 5.91 -7.64 35.75
C MET A 13 5.09 -6.52 35.11
N ALA A 14 4.80 -5.44 35.85
CA ALA A 14 4.12 -4.26 35.30
C ALA A 14 5.03 -3.36 34.44
N HIS A 15 6.35 -3.55 34.51
CA HIS A 15 7.34 -2.77 33.75
C HIS A 15 8.01 -3.57 32.62
N ALA A 16 7.45 -4.71 32.24
CA ALA A 16 7.68 -5.24 30.90
C ALA A 16 6.95 -4.33 29.91
N GLY A 17 7.48 -3.12 29.72
CA GLY A 17 7.04 -2.21 28.67
C GLY A 17 7.04 -2.99 27.38
N SER A 18 5.86 -3.14 26.78
CA SER A 18 5.73 -3.66 25.43
C SER A 18 6.63 -2.82 24.55
N TYR A 19 7.77 -3.37 24.14
CA TYR A 19 8.58 -2.79 23.09
C TYR A 19 7.73 -2.85 21.83
N ARG A 20 7.00 -1.76 21.56
CA ARG A 20 6.34 -1.60 20.26
C ARG A 20 7.45 -1.49 19.23
N ILE A 21 7.60 -2.54 18.42
CA ILE A 21 8.58 -2.62 17.33
C ILE A 21 8.46 -1.41 16.39
N LEU A 22 7.27 -0.81 16.31
CA LEU A 22 6.99 0.43 15.60
C LEU A 22 6.50 1.51 16.57
N ASP A 23 7.30 2.56 16.73
CA ASP A 23 6.91 3.81 17.39
C ASP A 23 6.49 4.82 16.32
N MET A 24 5.19 4.83 15.99
CA MET A 24 4.64 5.68 14.93
C MET A 24 4.73 7.17 15.27
N GLU A 25 4.58 7.55 16.55
CA GLU A 25 4.66 8.97 16.96
C GLU A 25 6.05 9.53 16.70
N ARG A 26 7.08 8.77 17.06
CA ARG A 26 8.47 9.17 16.77
C ARG A 26 8.69 9.33 15.27
N ILE A 27 8.25 8.36 14.46
CA ILE A 27 8.42 8.40 13.00
C ILE A 27 7.70 9.61 12.39
N ILE A 28 6.45 9.88 12.81
CA ILE A 28 5.68 11.03 12.33
C ILE A 28 6.40 12.35 12.65
N ASN A 29 6.89 12.49 13.88
CA ASN A 29 7.61 13.69 14.29
C ASN A 29 8.92 13.87 13.52
N ASP A 30 9.71 12.81 13.36
CA ASP A 30 10.98 12.85 12.63
C ASP A 30 10.76 13.29 11.16
N VAL A 31 9.76 12.73 10.49
CA VAL A 31 9.42 13.11 9.11
C VAL A 31 8.95 14.56 9.02
N ASN A 32 8.03 14.98 9.88
CA ASN A 32 7.46 16.33 9.81
C ASN A 32 8.51 17.41 10.18
N ASN A 33 9.47 17.09 11.05
CA ASN A 33 10.60 17.97 11.38
C ASN A 33 11.66 18.03 10.28
N ALA A 34 11.69 17.07 9.35
CA ALA A 34 12.63 17.06 8.24
C ALA A 34 12.25 18.04 7.11
N HIS A 35 11.14 18.78 7.23
CA HIS A 35 10.68 19.78 6.25
C HIS A 35 10.59 19.23 4.81
N THR A 36 10.06 18.02 4.68
CA THR A 36 9.83 17.39 3.37
C THR A 36 8.62 18.00 2.65
N THR A 37 8.38 17.59 1.40
CA THR A 37 7.24 18.04 0.60
C THR A 37 5.90 17.40 0.99
N TRP A 38 5.89 16.48 1.95
CA TRP A 38 4.70 15.77 2.42
C TRP A 38 4.60 15.80 3.94
N THR A 39 3.41 15.51 4.46
CA THR A 39 3.12 15.50 5.90
C THR A 39 2.76 14.10 6.34
N ALA A 40 3.43 13.59 7.37
CA ALA A 40 3.14 12.29 7.98
C ALA A 40 1.99 12.37 8.99
N GLY A 41 1.21 11.29 9.09
CA GLY A 41 0.13 11.13 10.05
C GLY A 41 -0.28 9.67 10.21
N HIS A 42 -1.22 9.40 11.11
CA HIS A 42 -1.72 8.06 11.38
C HIS A 42 -2.67 7.58 10.29
N ASN A 43 -2.34 6.45 9.65
CA ASN A 43 -3.20 5.77 8.67
C ASN A 43 -3.76 4.44 9.17
N PHE A 44 -3.17 3.86 10.23
CA PHE A 44 -3.51 2.55 10.77
C PHE A 44 -3.88 2.67 12.24
N ALA A 45 -4.66 1.72 12.75
CA ALA A 45 -5.01 1.67 14.17
C ALA A 45 -3.75 1.54 15.03
N ALA A 46 -3.75 2.16 16.21
CA ALA A 46 -2.56 2.21 17.07
C ALA A 46 -2.04 0.82 17.46
N ASP A 47 -2.89 -0.20 17.55
CA ASP A 47 -2.55 -1.58 17.90
C ASP A 47 -2.27 -2.50 16.70
N THR A 48 -2.16 -1.94 15.49
CA THR A 48 -1.84 -2.70 14.28
C THR A 48 -0.49 -3.41 14.44
N PRO A 49 -0.43 -4.74 14.28
CA PRO A 49 0.79 -5.50 14.55
C PRO A 49 1.80 -5.34 13.40
N TYR A 50 3.09 -5.45 13.72
CA TYR A 50 4.18 -5.30 12.72
C TYR A 50 4.01 -6.21 11.49
N ASN A 51 3.56 -7.46 11.71
CA ASN A 51 3.36 -8.43 10.65
C ASN A 51 2.25 -8.03 9.65
N TYR A 52 1.27 -7.23 10.07
CA TYR A 52 0.27 -6.68 9.16
C TYR A 52 0.93 -5.75 8.14
N PHE A 53 1.79 -4.82 8.58
CA PHE A 53 2.52 -3.94 7.68
C PHE A 53 3.41 -4.69 6.70
N THR A 54 4.12 -5.74 7.16
CA THR A 54 4.90 -6.59 6.26
C THR A 54 4.03 -7.40 5.31
N GLY A 55 2.84 -7.83 5.75
CA GLY A 55 1.88 -8.55 4.94
C GLY A 55 1.34 -7.72 3.77
N LEU A 56 1.29 -6.39 3.89
CA LEU A 56 0.88 -5.50 2.79
C LEU A 56 1.91 -5.44 1.65
N MET A 57 3.19 -5.75 1.91
CA MET A 57 4.30 -5.62 0.97
C MET A 57 4.55 -6.93 0.18
N GLY A 58 3.57 -7.36 -0.61
CA GLY A 58 3.61 -8.65 -1.29
C GLY A 58 4.37 -8.75 -2.62
N ALA A 59 4.75 -7.61 -3.22
CA ALA A 59 5.44 -7.60 -4.51
C ALA A 59 6.92 -8.01 -4.35
N LYS A 60 7.36 -9.02 -5.10
CA LYS A 60 8.76 -9.41 -5.20
C LYS A 60 9.38 -8.76 -6.42
N LEU A 61 10.45 -7.99 -6.20
CA LEU A 61 11.21 -7.38 -7.29
C LEU A 61 12.20 -8.42 -7.82
N ASP A 62 11.98 -8.89 -9.05
CA ASP A 62 13.01 -9.64 -9.78
C ASP A 62 13.93 -8.64 -10.51
N SER A 63 15.24 -8.90 -10.47
CA SER A 63 16.25 -8.13 -11.22
C SER A 63 16.36 -8.59 -12.68
N ASN A 64 15.73 -9.71 -13.05
CA ASN A 64 15.84 -10.28 -14.38
C ASN A 64 14.74 -9.77 -15.33
N GLY A 65 15.18 -9.11 -16.40
CA GLY A 65 14.32 -8.68 -17.49
C GLY A 65 13.86 -7.23 -17.36
N SER A 66 14.42 -6.35 -18.19
CA SER A 66 13.73 -5.10 -18.50
C SER A 66 12.60 -5.44 -19.48
N PRO A 67 11.33 -5.11 -19.18
CA PRO A 67 10.29 -5.22 -20.19
C PRO A 67 10.70 -4.41 -21.42
N ASN A 68 10.35 -4.89 -22.61
CA ASN A 68 10.60 -4.17 -23.85
C ASN A 68 9.96 -2.78 -23.75
N ARG A 69 10.79 -1.75 -23.59
CA ARG A 69 10.34 -0.36 -23.54
C ARG A 69 10.08 0.10 -24.97
N ILE A 70 8.80 0.28 -25.30
CA ILE A 70 8.42 0.92 -26.55
C ILE A 70 8.68 2.41 -26.38
N SER A 71 9.64 2.95 -27.15
CA SER A 71 9.88 4.39 -27.19
C SER A 71 8.77 5.04 -28.00
N TYR A 72 8.07 6.00 -27.41
CA TYR A 72 7.11 6.84 -28.12
C TYR A 72 7.83 8.09 -28.62
N SER A 73 7.91 8.26 -29.94
CA SER A 73 8.55 9.42 -30.60
C SER A 73 7.50 10.41 -31.12
N GLY A 74 6.50 10.74 -30.30
CA GLY A 74 5.44 11.69 -30.67
C GLY A 74 5.28 12.80 -29.63
N SER A 75 4.91 13.99 -30.13
CA SER A 75 4.35 15.19 -29.48
C SER A 75 4.85 15.63 -28.09
N GLU A 76 4.89 16.93 -27.87
CA GLU A 76 5.11 17.49 -26.53
C GLU A 76 4.08 16.94 -25.52
N LEU A 77 4.58 16.42 -24.40
CA LEU A 77 3.74 15.95 -23.30
C LEU A 77 3.22 17.17 -22.51
N PRO A 78 1.99 17.12 -21.98
CA PRO A 78 1.48 18.19 -21.14
C PRO A 78 2.27 18.27 -19.82
N GLU A 79 2.33 19.47 -19.24
CA GLU A 79 2.95 19.71 -17.93
C GLU A 79 2.23 18.93 -16.81
N GLU A 80 0.91 18.81 -16.91
CA GLU A 80 0.08 18.02 -15.98
C GLU A 80 -0.80 17.02 -16.74
N PHE A 81 -0.92 15.81 -16.19
CA PHE A 81 -1.78 14.77 -16.74
C PHE A 81 -2.49 14.00 -15.63
N ASP A 82 -3.80 13.79 -15.79
CA ASP A 82 -4.62 12.96 -14.91
C ASP A 82 -5.49 12.03 -15.76
N ALA A 83 -5.25 10.72 -15.65
CA ALA A 83 -5.96 9.71 -16.42
C ALA A 83 -7.48 9.76 -16.18
N ARG A 84 -7.92 10.11 -14.96
CA ARG A 84 -9.34 10.22 -14.60
C ARG A 84 -10.03 11.36 -15.35
N LYS A 85 -9.29 12.43 -15.62
CA LYS A 85 -9.78 13.58 -16.42
C LYS A 85 -9.72 13.28 -17.92
N LYS A 86 -8.74 12.50 -18.36
CA LYS A 86 -8.54 12.16 -19.77
C LYS A 86 -9.57 11.14 -20.28
N TRP A 87 -9.94 10.17 -19.45
CA TRP A 87 -10.89 9.10 -19.75
C TRP A 87 -12.01 9.05 -18.68
N PRO A 88 -12.86 10.08 -18.59
CA PRO A 88 -13.93 10.14 -17.60
C PRO A 88 -14.99 9.04 -17.77
N GLU A 89 -15.10 8.44 -18.96
CA GLU A 89 -15.94 7.29 -19.26
C GLU A 89 -15.44 5.97 -18.64
N CYS A 90 -14.22 5.97 -18.08
CA CYS A 90 -13.60 4.81 -17.45
C CYS A 90 -13.59 4.93 -15.92
N PRO A 91 -14.68 4.52 -15.23
CA PRO A 91 -14.80 4.65 -13.79
C PRO A 91 -13.77 3.81 -13.01
N THR A 92 -13.23 2.75 -13.63
CA THR A 92 -12.20 1.89 -13.02
C THR A 92 -10.94 2.67 -12.64
N ILE A 93 -10.59 3.73 -13.38
CA ILE A 93 -9.40 4.55 -13.13
C ILE A 93 -9.50 5.30 -11.79
N SER A 94 -10.72 5.61 -11.36
CA SER A 94 -10.97 6.28 -10.06
C SER A 94 -11.23 5.30 -8.92
N HIS A 95 -11.29 4.00 -9.20
CA HIS A 95 -11.65 2.99 -8.22
C HIS A 95 -10.43 2.59 -7.38
N LEU A 96 -10.52 2.78 -6.07
CA LEU A 96 -9.51 2.34 -5.11
C LEU A 96 -9.86 0.93 -4.61
N LEU A 97 -8.96 -0.03 -4.84
CA LEU A 97 -9.10 -1.41 -4.37
C LEU A 97 -8.32 -1.64 -3.08
N ASP A 98 -8.89 -2.44 -2.19
CA ASP A 98 -8.26 -2.92 -0.96
C ASP A 98 -7.77 -4.36 -1.17
N GLN A 99 -6.48 -4.60 -0.91
CA GLN A 99 -5.87 -5.93 -0.98
C GLN A 99 -6.16 -6.80 0.27
N GLY A 100 -6.72 -6.19 1.31
CA GLY A 100 -6.98 -6.83 2.61
C GLY A 100 -5.70 -7.19 3.35
N THR A 101 -5.76 -8.27 4.14
CA THR A 101 -4.63 -8.80 4.93
C THR A 101 -3.68 -9.69 4.12
N CYS A 102 -3.82 -9.70 2.79
CA CYS A 102 -3.02 -10.51 1.89
C CYS A 102 -1.92 -9.68 1.23
N GLY A 103 -0.75 -10.28 0.97
CA GLY A 103 0.30 -9.71 0.12
C GLY A 103 -0.04 -9.78 -1.36
N SER A 104 -1.26 -9.41 -1.74
CA SER A 104 -1.79 -9.51 -3.10
C SER A 104 -1.64 -8.22 -3.91
N CYS A 105 -0.88 -7.22 -3.41
CA CYS A 105 -0.71 -5.93 -4.09
C CYS A 105 -0.25 -6.05 -5.55
N TRP A 106 0.58 -7.05 -5.87
CA TRP A 106 1.02 -7.32 -7.25
C TRP A 106 -0.13 -7.74 -8.17
N ALA A 107 -1.06 -8.55 -7.67
CA ALA A 107 -2.24 -9.01 -8.40
C ALA A 107 -3.30 -7.92 -8.50
N VAL A 108 -3.56 -7.21 -7.39
CA VAL A 108 -4.50 -6.08 -7.33
C VAL A 108 -4.05 -4.96 -8.28
N ALA A 109 -2.79 -4.52 -8.20
CA ALA A 109 -2.27 -3.48 -9.09
C ALA A 109 -2.29 -3.91 -10.57
N GLY A 110 -1.96 -5.18 -10.84
CA GLY A 110 -2.02 -5.75 -12.19
C GLY A 110 -3.44 -5.76 -12.77
N ALA A 111 -4.41 -6.27 -12.00
CA ALA A 111 -5.83 -6.28 -12.38
C ALA A 111 -6.40 -4.87 -12.56
N SER A 112 -6.08 -3.93 -11.67
CA SER A 112 -6.53 -2.53 -11.77
C SER A 112 -6.06 -1.88 -13.06
N ALA A 113 -4.75 -1.89 -13.31
CA ALA A 113 -4.19 -1.28 -14.52
C ALA A 113 -4.68 -1.96 -15.80
N PHE A 114 -4.92 -3.26 -15.77
CA PHE A 114 -5.48 -3.97 -16.91
C PHE A 114 -6.96 -3.58 -17.13
N SER A 115 -7.76 -3.48 -16.08
CA SER A 115 -9.16 -3.02 -16.16
C SER A 115 -9.26 -1.66 -16.83
N ASP A 116 -8.41 -0.71 -16.41
CA ASP A 116 -8.33 0.64 -16.99
C ASP A 116 -7.99 0.60 -18.48
N ARG A 117 -6.98 -0.20 -18.84
CA ARG A 117 -6.56 -0.34 -20.24
C ARG A 117 -7.63 -0.98 -21.12
N VAL A 118 -8.37 -1.98 -20.61
CA VAL A 118 -9.50 -2.57 -21.35
C VAL A 118 -10.58 -1.52 -21.54
N CYS A 119 -10.90 -0.74 -20.51
CA CYS A 119 -11.87 0.33 -20.64
C CYS A 119 -11.46 1.35 -21.71
N ILE A 120 -10.23 1.87 -21.64
CA ILE A 120 -9.69 2.84 -22.60
C ILE A 120 -9.70 2.26 -24.02
N ALA A 121 -9.21 1.03 -24.21
CA ALA A 121 -9.16 0.38 -25.51
C ALA A 121 -10.55 0.09 -26.09
N SER A 122 -11.55 -0.10 -25.22
CA SER A 122 -12.94 -0.34 -25.57
C SER A 122 -13.76 0.94 -25.72
N ASN A 123 -13.14 2.13 -25.59
CA ASN A 123 -13.82 3.44 -25.56
C ASN A 123 -14.98 3.48 -24.54
N GLY A 124 -14.75 2.95 -23.34
CA GLY A 124 -15.74 2.97 -22.26
C GLY A 124 -16.88 1.96 -22.39
N THR A 125 -16.83 1.04 -23.36
CA THR A 125 -17.87 -0.01 -23.48
C THR A 125 -17.69 -1.15 -22.47
N PHE A 126 -16.45 -1.36 -22.00
CA PHE A 126 -16.14 -2.23 -20.89
C PHE A 126 -15.73 -1.39 -19.68
N THR A 127 -16.48 -1.45 -18.58
CA THR A 127 -16.23 -0.63 -17.37
C THR A 127 -16.19 -1.47 -16.09
N THR A 128 -16.14 -2.78 -16.23
CA THR A 128 -16.14 -3.71 -15.09
C THR A 128 -14.72 -3.98 -14.62
N PRO A 129 -14.44 -3.98 -13.31
CA PRO A 129 -13.15 -4.41 -12.79
C PRO A 129 -12.86 -5.88 -13.15
N LEU A 130 -11.64 -6.15 -13.62
CA LEU A 130 -11.13 -7.50 -13.78
C LEU A 130 -10.79 -8.12 -12.42
N SER A 131 -10.85 -9.45 -12.34
CA SER A 131 -10.67 -10.18 -11.09
C SER A 131 -9.20 -10.20 -10.65
N ALA A 132 -8.89 -9.48 -9.57
CA ALA A 132 -7.60 -9.62 -8.88
C ALA A 132 -7.46 -10.99 -8.22
N GLU A 133 -8.56 -11.60 -7.78
CA GLU A 133 -8.57 -12.93 -7.16
C GLU A 133 -8.12 -14.00 -8.14
N GLU A 134 -8.62 -13.96 -9.38
CA GLU A 134 -8.23 -14.91 -10.42
C GLU A 134 -6.72 -14.84 -10.69
N LEU A 135 -6.16 -13.62 -10.81
CA LEU A 135 -4.73 -13.44 -10.98
C LEU A 135 -3.93 -13.94 -9.76
N LEU A 136 -4.48 -13.76 -8.56
CA LEU A 136 -3.84 -14.17 -7.31
C LEU A 136 -3.79 -15.70 -7.16
N THR A 137 -4.85 -16.41 -7.56
CA THR A 137 -5.02 -17.83 -7.24
C THR A 137 -4.71 -18.78 -8.39
N CYS A 138 -4.68 -18.29 -9.64
CA CYS A 138 -4.61 -19.14 -10.84
C CYS A 138 -3.37 -18.90 -11.73
N CYS A 139 -2.43 -18.04 -11.32
CA CYS A 139 -1.17 -17.75 -12.04
C CYS A 139 -0.06 -18.76 -11.71
#